data_AF-A0A358JRR4-F1
#
_entry.id   AF-A0A358JRR4-F1
#
_cell.length_a   1.000
_cell.length_b   1.000
_cell.length_c   1.000
_cell.angle_alpha   90.00
_cell.angle_beta   90.00
_cell.angle_gamma   90.00
#
_symmetry.space_group_name_H-M   'P 1'
#
loop_
_entity.id
_entity.type
_entity.pdbx_description
1 polymer ?
#
loop_
_entity_poly.entity_id
_entity_poly.type
_entity_poly.pdbx_seq_one_letter_code
_entity_poly.pdbx_strand_id
1 'polypeptide(L)' 'MAIVTVRLNKEEEKAFKDYADTHDVRLSTLLKDSLIEKMESEIDYKVINDYEQAAEKGKRYSQEEVEKMFDI' A
#
# COMPACT_ATOMS: atom_id res chain seq x y z
N MET A 1 20.27 0.01 -16.78
CA MET A 1 20.06 0.80 -15.55
C MET A 1 19.34 2.07 -15.95
N ALA A 2 18.17 2.35 -15.39
CA ALA A 2 17.42 3.57 -15.66
C ALA A 2 17.74 4.61 -14.58
N ILE A 3 17.79 5.89 -14.94
CA ILE A 3 18.04 7.01 -14.02
C ILE A 3 16.76 7.84 -13.95
N VAL A 4 16.31 8.11 -12.73
CA VAL A 4 15.18 9.02 -12.47
C VAL A 4 15.73 10.26 -11.80
N THR A 5 15.45 11.42 -12.41
CA THR A 5 15.81 12.73 -11.85
C THR A 5 14.54 13.42 -11.40
N VAL A 6 14.45 13.72 -10.10
CA VAL A 6 13.32 14.43 -9.51
C VAL A 6 13.82 15.79 -9.03
N ARG A 7 13.20 16.87 -9.50
CA ARG A 7 13.48 18.21 -9.00
C ARG A 7 12.69 18.42 -7.72
N LEU A 8 13.38 18.83 -6.66
CA LEU A 8 12.80 19.19 -5.38
C LEU A 8 12.95 20.69 -5.13
N ASN A 9 11.99 21.26 -4.43
CA ASN A 9 12.17 22.56 -3.79
C ASN A 9 12.97 22.41 -2.48
N LYS A 10 13.33 23.54 -1.85
CA LYS A 10 14.18 23.53 -0.65
C LYS A 10 13.51 22.87 0.56
N GLU A 11 12.19 23.00 0.69
CA GLU A 11 11.44 22.43 1.81
C GLU A 11 11.29 20.92 1.66
N GLU A 12 10.96 20.45 0.46
CA GLU A 12 10.91 19.02 0.11
C GLU A 12 12.27 18.35 0.30
N GLU A 13 13.34 18.94 -0.21
CA GLU A 13 14.69 18.39 -0.07
C GLU A 13 15.08 18.23 1.40
N LYS A 14 14.76 19.23 2.24
CA LYS A 14 15.02 19.16 3.67
C LYS A 14 14.20 18.05 4.33
N ALA A 15 12.89 18.05 4.11
CA ALA A 15 11.99 17.07 4.73
C ALA A 15 12.37 15.62 4.35
N PHE A 16 12.68 15.37 3.08
CA PHE A 16 12.99 14.02 2.62
C PHE A 16 14.36 13.53 3.11
N LYS A 17 15.36 14.42 3.20
CA LYS A 17 16.66 14.08 3.80
C LYS A 17 16.53 13.81 5.29
N ASP A 18 15.86 14.71 6.03
CA ASP A 18 15.68 14.55 7.47
C ASP A 18 14.96 13.23 7.80
N TYR A 19 13.95 12.86 7.00
CA TYR A 19 13.26 11.57 7.12
C TYR A 19 14.20 10.39 6.81
N ALA A 20 14.90 10.43 5.67
CA ALA A 20 15.82 9.37 5.27
C ALA A 20 16.93 9.14 6.32
N ASP A 21 17.49 10.21 6.87
CA ASP A 21 18.52 10.17 7.90
C ASP A 21 17.97 9.62 9.23
N THR A 22 16.75 10.00 9.62
CA THR A 22 16.07 9.48 10.83
C THR A 22 15.84 7.97 10.76
N HIS A 23 15.59 7.46 9.56
CA HIS A 23 15.31 6.05 9.30
C HIS A 23 16.55 5.24 8.87
N ASP A 24 17.74 5.86 8.84
CA ASP A 24 19.00 5.26 8.37
C ASP A 24 18.90 4.60 6.97
N VAL A 25 18.13 5.25 6.07
CA VAL A 25 17.93 4.79 4.70
C VAL A 25 18.40 5.83 3.70
N ARG A 26 18.77 5.38 2.50
CA ARG A 26 19.10 6.31 1.41
C ARG A 26 17.82 6.90 0.83
N LEU A 27 17.84 8.17 0.46
CA LEU A 27 16.71 8.84 -0.20
C LEU A 27 16.21 8.08 -1.45
N SER A 28 17.11 7.50 -2.25
CA SER A 28 16.72 6.69 -3.41
C SER A 28 15.98 5.40 -3.04
N THR A 29 16.29 4.81 -1.88
CA THR A 29 15.60 3.63 -1.35
C THR A 29 14.22 4.03 -0.88
N LEU A 30 14.14 5.09 -0.06
CA LEU A 30 12.88 5.67 0.39
C LEU A 30 11.93 5.97 -0.79
N LEU A 31 12.41 6.64 -1.84
CA LEU A 31 11.60 6.95 -3.02
C LEU A 31 11.08 5.71 -3.75
N LYS A 32 11.86 4.62 -3.78
CA LYS A 32 11.43 3.35 -4.39
C LYS A 32 10.39 2.67 -3.53
N ASP A 33 10.63 2.58 -2.23
CA ASP A 33 9.74 1.91 -1.29
C ASP A 33 8.39 2.64 -1.23
N SER A 34 8.39 3.97 -1.12
CA SER A 34 7.15 4.76 -1.15
C SER A 34 6.37 4.61 -2.46
N LEU A 35 7.05 4.43 -3.60
CA LEU A 35 6.36 4.18 -4.87
C LEU A 35 5.69 2.80 -4.87
N ILE A 36 6.39 1.78 -4.38
CA ILE A 36 5.86 0.42 -4.25
C ILE A 36 4.66 0.41 -3.30
N GLU A 37 4.79 1.01 -2.12
CA GLU A 37 3.71 1.11 -1.12
C GLU A 37 2.45 1.78 -1.70
N LYS A 38 2.62 2.83 -2.52
CA LYS A 38 1.49 3.49 -3.19
C LYS A 38 0.83 2.56 -4.21
N MET A 39 1.61 1.83 -5.00
CA MET A 39 1.08 0.86 -5.96
C MET A 39 0.33 -0.28 -5.27
N GLU A 40 0.89 -0.82 -4.18
CA GLU A 40 0.25 -1.87 -3.37
C GLU A 40 -1.06 -1.35 -2.76
N SER A 41 -1.04 -0.16 -2.16
CA SER A 41 -2.25 0.47 -1.58
C SER A 41 -3.37 0.64 -2.61
N GLU A 42 -3.04 1.03 -3.85
CA GLU A 42 -4.02 1.16 -4.94
C GLU A 42 -4.61 -0.20 -5.33
N ILE A 43 -3.80 -1.25 -5.38
CA ILE A 43 -4.24 -2.62 -5.68
C ILE A 43 -5.13 -3.15 -4.56
N ASP A 44 -4.68 -3.04 -3.31
CA ASP A 44 -5.40 -3.51 -2.13
C ASP A 44 -6.75 -2.81 -2.00
N TYR A 45 -6.76 -1.47 -2.15
CA TYR A 45 -8.00 -0.70 -2.13
C TYR A 45 -8.99 -1.18 -3.19
N LYS A 46 -8.51 -1.45 -4.41
CA LYS A 46 -9.35 -1.98 -5.48
C LYS A 46 -9.93 -3.35 -5.12
N VAL A 47 -9.10 -4.27 -4.61
CA VAL A 47 -9.55 -5.63 -4.22
C VAL A 47 -10.62 -5.56 -3.14
N ILE A 48 -10.41 -4.73 -2.11
CA ILE A 48 -11.37 -4.54 -1.02
C ILE A 48 -12.68 -3.96 -1.57
N ASN A 49 -12.60 -2.89 -2.36
CA ASN A 49 -13.78 -2.27 -2.96
C ASN A 49 -14.55 -3.25 -3.86
N ASP A 50 -13.85 -4.05 -4.68
CA ASP A 50 -14.48 -5.05 -5.54
C ASP A 50 -15.19 -6.13 -4.70
N TYR A 51 -14.56 -6.57 -3.61
CA TYR A 51 -15.18 -7.48 -2.64
C TYR A 51 -16.41 -6.86 -1.97
N GLU A 52 -16.34 -5.62 -1.51
CA GLU A 52 -17.46 -4.93 -0.84
C GLU A 52 -18.66 -4.78 -1.78
N GLN A 53 -18.43 -4.36 -3.03
CA GLN A 53 -19.49 -4.26 -4.04
C GLN A 53 -20.09 -5.62 -4.42
N ALA A 54 -19.27 -6.67 -4.45
CA ALA A 54 -19.74 -8.04 -4.65
C ALA A 54 -20.51 -8.55 -3.43
N ALA A 55 -20.08 -8.20 -2.21
CA ALA A 55 -20.72 -8.58 -0.95
C ALA A 55 -22.06 -7.88 -0.73
N GLU A 56 -22.29 -6.68 -1.28
CA GLU A 56 -23.63 -6.07 -1.35
C GLU A 56 -24.61 -6.92 -2.19
N LYS A 57 -24.09 -7.74 -3.11
CA LYS A 57 -24.86 -8.65 -3.97
C LYS A 57 -24.73 -10.12 -3.57
N GLY A 58 -23.86 -10.44 -2.61
CA GLY A 58 -23.45 -11.79 -2.24
C GLY A 58 -23.98 -12.21 -0.86
N LYS A 59 -24.06 -13.52 -0.63
CA LYS A 59 -24.38 -14.06 0.71
C LYS A 59 -23.17 -13.94 1.63
N ARG A 60 -23.37 -13.32 2.79
CA ARG A 60 -22.41 -13.34 3.91
C ARG A 60 -22.76 -14.53 4.80
N TYR A 61 -21.73 -15.18 5.32
CA TYR A 61 -21.87 -16.30 6.25
C TYR A 61 -21.33 -15.89 7.61
N SER A 62 -22.02 -16.27 8.68
CA SER A 62 -21.49 -16.17 10.03
C SER A 62 -20.32 -17.14 10.22
N GLN A 63 -19.53 -16.92 11.26
CA GLN A 63 -18.43 -17.83 11.58
C GLN A 63 -18.92 -19.28 11.75
N GLU A 64 -20.05 -19.51 12.44
CA GLU A 64 -20.65 -20.84 12.62
C GLU A 64 -21.09 -21.48 11.30
N GLU A 65 -21.51 -20.69 10.31
CA GLU A 65 -21.87 -21.17 8.98
C GLU A 65 -20.62 -21.57 8.16
N VAL A 66 -19.53 -20.82 8.31
CA VAL A 66 -18.23 -21.13 7.68
C VAL A 66 -17.65 -22.41 8.29
N GLU A 67 -17.63 -22.53 9.62
CA GLU A 67 -17.17 -23.73 10.34
C GLU A 67 -17.91 -25.00 9.87
N LYS A 68 -19.25 -24.91 9.73
CA LYS A 68 -20.06 -26.01 9.17
C LYS A 68 -19.79 -26.31 7.70
N MET A 69 -19.47 -25.30 6.89
CA MET A 69 -19.19 -25.49 5.46
C MET A 69 -17.82 -26.14 5.22
N PHE A 70 -16.84 -25.84 6.05
CA PHE A 70 -15.46 -26.30 5.90
C PHE A 70 -15.06 -27.42 6.86
N ASP A 71 -15.98 -27.88 7.72
CA ASP A 71 -15.79 -28.96 8.71
C ASP A 71 -14.59 -28.70 9.63
N ILE A 72 -14.50 -27.46 10.12
CA ILE A 72 -13.45 -26.94 11.03
C ILE A 72 -14.06 -26.37 12.30
#